data_AF-A0A9J7AJH3-F1
#
_entry.id   AF-A0A9J7AJH3-F1
#
_cell.length_a   1.000
_cell.length_b   1.000
_cell.length_c   1.000
_cell.angle_alpha   90.00
_cell.angle_beta   90.00
_cell.angle_gamma   90.00
#
_symmetry.space_group_name_H-M   'P 1'
#
loop_
_entity.id
_entity.type
_entity.pdbx_description
1 polymer ?
#
loop_
_entity_poly.entity_id
_entity_poly.type
_entity_poly.pdbx_seq_one_letter_code
_entity_poly.pdbx_strand_id
1 'polypeptide(L)'
;MNRTNFCTVIMMVSGILLTGCSWLGFDDIADDYLTQETYPVINNPEGEPPLPFRDANPIPPLAVVPERPDKFQTPRPLALVEVEQDDVGVTSLAQYRSESLNPRLDVDGAGTQILRLDLGFAASWAAVTEALSASDLKLIDLNRSTGTYFLEVEKRDVEDDRSWWDKLWGEELITTATYLLKMNRSRQGVYLSLLTDADTLAESDVTEAVLKSIELQLKS
;
A
#
# COMPACT_ATOMS: atom_id res chain seq x y z
N MET A 1 2.43 43.91 -36.30
CA MET A 1 1.61 42.73 -35.94
C MET A 1 1.59 42.64 -34.42
N ASN A 2 0.44 42.86 -33.78
CA ASN A 2 0.36 43.21 -32.36
C ASN A 2 0.67 42.01 -31.45
N ARG A 3 1.56 42.21 -30.47
CA ARG A 3 2.05 41.19 -29.52
C ARG A 3 0.92 40.46 -28.77
N THR A 4 -0.22 41.11 -28.58
CA THR A 4 -1.43 40.55 -27.96
C THR A 4 -2.10 39.47 -28.81
N ASN A 5 -2.10 39.62 -30.14
CA ASN A 5 -2.69 38.62 -31.03
C ASN A 5 -1.82 37.35 -31.09
N PHE A 6 -0.50 37.50 -30.99
CA PHE A 6 0.44 36.38 -31.00
C PHE A 6 0.34 35.52 -29.71
N CYS A 7 0.19 36.15 -28.54
CA CYS A 7 -0.04 35.41 -27.29
C CYS A 7 -1.38 34.66 -27.27
N THR A 8 -2.44 35.26 -27.82
CA THR A 8 -3.77 34.63 -27.85
C THR A 8 -3.77 33.39 -28.77
N VAL A 9 -3.06 33.46 -29.90
CA VAL A 9 -2.90 32.34 -30.83
C VAL A 9 -2.06 31.21 -30.21
N ILE A 10 -0.96 31.54 -29.52
CA ILE A 10 -0.13 30.53 -28.84
C ILE A 10 -0.92 29.80 -27.74
N MET A 11 -1.72 30.53 -26.96
CA MET A 11 -2.53 29.95 -25.89
C MET A 11 -3.64 29.03 -26.43
N MET A 12 -4.23 29.37 -27.58
CA MET A 12 -5.25 28.56 -28.25
C MET A 12 -4.64 27.30 -28.89
N VAL A 13 -3.46 27.38 -29.51
CA VAL A 13 -2.74 26.25 -30.10
C VAL A 13 -2.24 25.28 -29.02
N SER A 14 -1.78 25.80 -27.87
CA SER A 14 -1.35 24.96 -26.75
C SER A 14 -2.50 24.16 -26.15
N GLY A 15 -3.72 24.72 -26.12
CA GLY A 15 -4.93 24.01 -25.65
C GLY A 15 -5.36 22.82 -26.53
N ILE A 16 -5.06 22.85 -27.84
CA ILE A 16 -5.37 21.76 -28.78
C ILE A 16 -4.36 20.61 -28.65
N LEU A 17 -3.12 20.92 -28.28
CA LEU A 17 -2.06 19.91 -28.07
C LEU A 17 -2.15 19.24 -26.69
N LEU A 18 -2.99 19.76 -25.79
CA LEU A 18 -3.25 19.23 -24.44
C LEU A 18 -4.49 18.32 -24.38
N THR A 19 -5.23 18.12 -25.47
CA THR A 19 -6.29 17.11 -25.52
C THR A 19 -5.66 15.72 -25.65
N GLY A 20 -5.46 15.08 -24.51
CA GLY A 20 -4.89 13.73 -24.40
C GLY A 20 -5.72 12.64 -25.08
N CYS A 21 -5.01 11.55 -25.38
CA CYS A 21 -5.43 10.19 -25.71
C CYS A 21 -6.74 10.01 -26.52
N SER A 22 -6.55 9.96 -27.85
CA SER A 22 -7.19 9.03 -28.80
C SER A 22 -8.71 8.78 -28.68
N TRP A 23 -9.52 9.82 -28.80
CA TRP A 23 -10.96 9.67 -29.11
C TRP A 23 -11.37 10.30 -30.47
N LEU A 24 -10.46 11.00 -31.14
CA LEU A 24 -10.76 11.63 -32.43
C LEU A 24 -10.39 10.71 -33.61
N GLY A 25 -11.27 9.77 -33.93
CA GLY A 25 -11.38 9.19 -35.28
C GLY A 25 -10.38 8.10 -35.69
N PHE A 26 -9.87 7.31 -34.75
CA PHE A 26 -9.21 6.04 -35.11
C PHE A 26 -10.28 4.93 -35.14
N ASP A 27 -10.45 4.29 -36.30
CA ASP A 27 -11.34 3.14 -36.43
C ASP A 27 -10.83 1.98 -35.56
N ASP A 28 -11.74 1.33 -34.85
CA ASP A 28 -11.44 0.16 -34.04
C ASP A 28 -11.16 -1.04 -34.96
N ILE A 29 -9.88 -1.40 -35.11
CA ILE A 29 -9.44 -2.53 -35.95
C ILE A 29 -9.66 -3.86 -35.21
N ALA A 30 -10.08 -3.84 -33.93
CA ALA A 30 -10.24 -5.05 -33.14
C ALA A 30 -11.12 -6.10 -33.84
N ASP A 31 -12.11 -5.67 -34.64
CA ASP A 31 -13.09 -6.55 -35.30
C ASP A 31 -12.84 -6.75 -36.81
N ASP A 32 -11.76 -6.21 -37.39
CA ASP A 32 -11.47 -6.30 -38.84
C ASP A 32 -11.25 -7.76 -39.32
N TYR A 33 -10.79 -8.63 -38.42
CA TYR A 33 -10.65 -10.06 -38.70
C TYR A 33 -11.99 -10.75 -39.01
N LEU A 34 -13.11 -10.20 -38.54
CA LEU A 34 -14.44 -10.76 -38.77
C LEU A 34 -14.91 -10.54 -40.23
N THR A 35 -14.37 -9.53 -40.93
CA THR A 35 -14.75 -9.16 -42.32
C THR A 35 -13.82 -9.69 -43.40
N GLN A 36 -12.75 -10.40 -43.02
CA GLN A 36 -11.79 -10.94 -43.99
C GLN A 36 -12.38 -12.06 -44.85
N GLU A 37 -12.08 -12.03 -46.14
CA GLU A 37 -12.49 -13.06 -47.09
C GLU A 37 -11.65 -14.34 -46.92
N THR A 38 -12.30 -15.49 -46.84
CA THR A 38 -11.61 -16.79 -46.84
C THR A 38 -11.36 -17.24 -48.27
N TYR A 39 -10.10 -17.42 -48.64
CA TYR A 39 -9.73 -17.97 -49.95
C TYR A 39 -9.73 -19.50 -49.91
N PRO A 40 -10.14 -20.17 -51.00
CA PRO A 40 -10.05 -21.62 -51.10
C PRO A 40 -8.58 -22.07 -51.13
N VAL A 41 -8.35 -23.32 -50.73
CA VAL A 41 -7.02 -23.94 -50.83
C VAL A 41 -6.55 -23.92 -52.28
N ILE A 42 -5.31 -23.47 -52.50
CA ILE A 42 -4.70 -23.42 -53.84
C ILE A 42 -4.42 -24.85 -54.30
N ASN A 43 -4.86 -25.17 -55.52
CA ASN A 43 -4.59 -26.45 -56.17
C ASN A 43 -3.33 -26.38 -57.04
N ASN A 44 -2.66 -27.52 -57.18
CA ASN A 44 -1.48 -27.63 -58.06
C ASN A 44 -1.91 -27.56 -59.55
N PRO A 45 -1.11 -26.94 -60.45
CA PRO A 45 -1.36 -27.01 -61.88
C PRO A 45 -1.33 -28.44 -62.42
N GLU A 46 -2.04 -28.65 -63.53
CA GLU A 46 -2.17 -29.97 -64.16
C GLU A 46 -0.82 -30.53 -64.61
N GLY A 47 -0.55 -31.80 -64.27
CA GLY A 47 0.67 -32.51 -64.66
C GLY A 47 1.85 -32.35 -63.70
N GLU A 48 1.74 -31.51 -62.67
CA GLU A 48 2.76 -31.37 -61.64
C GLU A 48 2.48 -32.27 -60.42
N PRO A 49 3.51 -32.89 -59.81
CA PRO A 49 3.33 -33.65 -58.58
C PRO A 49 2.95 -32.73 -57.42
N PRO A 50 2.05 -33.16 -56.50
CA PRO A 50 1.64 -32.34 -55.38
C PRO A 50 2.84 -32.02 -54.49
N LEU A 51 2.97 -30.75 -54.09
CA LEU A 51 3.93 -30.37 -53.07
C LEU A 51 3.61 -31.11 -51.77
N PRO A 52 4.60 -31.61 -51.02
CA PRO A 52 4.39 -32.24 -49.73
C PRO A 52 4.08 -31.15 -48.67
N PHE A 53 2.91 -30.53 -48.78
CA PHE A 53 2.39 -29.55 -47.83
C PHE A 53 1.55 -30.24 -46.77
N ARG A 54 1.77 -29.90 -45.51
CA ARG A 54 0.94 -30.31 -44.38
C ARG A 54 0.51 -29.04 -43.66
N ASP A 55 -0.80 -28.81 -43.60
CA ASP A 55 -1.33 -27.73 -42.77
C ASP A 55 -1.07 -28.08 -41.29
N ALA A 56 -0.25 -27.26 -40.64
CA ALA A 56 0.08 -27.45 -39.23
C ALA A 56 -1.05 -27.00 -38.30
N ASN A 57 -1.99 -26.18 -38.80
CA ASN A 57 -3.04 -25.56 -38.01
C ASN A 57 -4.41 -25.69 -38.71
N PRO A 58 -4.92 -26.92 -38.94
CA PRO A 58 -6.21 -27.10 -39.58
C PRO A 58 -7.32 -26.56 -38.68
N ILE A 59 -8.15 -25.67 -39.23
CA ILE A 59 -9.33 -25.14 -38.54
C ILE A 59 -10.43 -26.21 -38.58
N PRO A 60 -10.88 -26.75 -37.43
CA PRO A 60 -11.91 -27.78 -37.42
C PRO A 60 -13.28 -27.21 -37.81
N PRO A 61 -14.13 -27.98 -38.52
CA PRO A 61 -15.49 -27.54 -38.80
C PRO A 61 -16.27 -27.43 -37.49
N LEU A 62 -16.90 -26.27 -37.28
CA LEU A 62 -17.80 -26.05 -36.15
C LEU A 62 -19.19 -26.57 -36.50
N ALA A 63 -19.84 -27.28 -35.56
CA ALA A 63 -21.21 -27.76 -35.73
C ALA A 63 -22.25 -26.63 -35.81
N VAL A 64 -21.90 -25.46 -35.28
CA VAL A 64 -22.71 -24.24 -35.28
C VAL A 64 -21.78 -23.07 -35.57
N VAL A 65 -22.16 -22.21 -36.49
CA VAL A 65 -21.46 -20.93 -36.73
C VAL A 65 -22.01 -19.93 -35.72
N PRO A 66 -21.19 -19.43 -34.77
CA PRO A 66 -21.66 -18.45 -33.78
C PRO A 66 -22.04 -17.14 -34.47
N GLU A 67 -23.06 -16.46 -33.93
CA GLU A 67 -23.42 -15.11 -34.39
C GLU A 67 -22.28 -14.13 -34.09
N ARG A 68 -22.05 -13.20 -35.02
CA ARG A 68 -21.06 -12.14 -34.86
C ARG A 68 -21.47 -11.25 -33.68
N PRO A 69 -20.60 -11.04 -32.67
CA PRO A 69 -20.92 -10.13 -31.59
C PRO A 69 -20.93 -8.69 -32.11
N ASP A 70 -21.95 -7.90 -31.75
CA ASP A 70 -22.03 -6.49 -32.16
C ASP A 70 -21.02 -5.60 -31.41
N LYS A 71 -20.55 -6.02 -30.22
CA LYS A 71 -19.63 -5.27 -29.34
C LYS A 71 -18.83 -6.21 -28.43
N PHE A 72 -17.58 -5.83 -28.16
CA PHE A 72 -16.77 -6.43 -27.09
C PHE A 72 -17.42 -6.20 -25.72
N GLN A 73 -17.74 -7.27 -24.97
CA GLN A 73 -18.29 -7.19 -23.62
C GLN A 73 -17.16 -7.33 -22.58
N THR A 74 -17.01 -6.34 -21.71
CA THR A 74 -16.08 -6.41 -20.58
C THR A 74 -16.59 -7.39 -19.51
N PRO A 75 -15.69 -8.05 -18.76
CA PRO A 75 -16.10 -8.91 -17.67
C PRO A 75 -16.86 -8.11 -16.62
N ARG A 76 -18.00 -8.65 -16.16
CA ARG A 76 -18.75 -8.03 -15.07
C ARG A 76 -17.89 -8.06 -13.80
N PRO A 77 -17.78 -6.95 -13.05
CA PRO A 77 -17.03 -6.95 -11.81
C PRO A 77 -17.67 -7.95 -10.85
N LEU A 78 -16.85 -8.85 -10.30
CA LEU A 78 -17.28 -9.68 -9.19
C LEU A 78 -17.53 -8.77 -7.98
N ALA A 79 -18.70 -8.88 -7.36
CA ALA A 79 -18.95 -8.18 -6.10
C ALA A 79 -17.89 -8.61 -5.08
N LEU A 80 -17.17 -7.64 -4.52
CA LEU A 80 -16.22 -7.92 -3.46
C LEU A 80 -17.04 -8.35 -2.23
N VAL A 81 -16.91 -9.61 -1.84
CA VAL A 81 -17.44 -10.08 -0.57
C VAL A 81 -16.48 -9.56 0.50
N GLU A 82 -16.92 -8.56 1.26
CA GLU A 82 -16.21 -8.13 2.46
C GLU A 82 -16.21 -9.33 3.42
N VAL A 83 -15.04 -9.95 3.61
CA VAL A 83 -14.85 -10.85 4.73
C VAL A 83 -14.90 -9.96 5.97
N GLU A 84 -15.86 -10.22 6.87
CA GLU A 84 -15.92 -9.61 8.21
C GLU A 84 -14.59 -9.85 8.93
N GLN A 85 -13.62 -8.97 8.71
CA GLN A 85 -12.59 -8.68 9.70
C GLN A 85 -13.20 -7.59 10.57
N ASP A 86 -13.37 -7.87 11.86
CA ASP A 86 -14.12 -7.12 12.90
C ASP A 86 -13.92 -5.58 12.96
N ASP A 87 -13.07 -4.97 12.13
CA ASP A 87 -12.70 -3.56 12.15
C ASP A 87 -12.92 -2.78 10.83
N VAL A 88 -13.40 -3.41 9.76
CA VAL A 88 -13.59 -2.72 8.46
C VAL A 88 -15.08 -2.63 8.11
N GLY A 89 -15.89 -2.21 9.07
CA GLY A 89 -17.18 -1.61 8.72
C GLY A 89 -16.92 -0.39 7.85
N VAL A 90 -17.76 -0.15 6.84
CA VAL A 90 -17.75 1.08 6.05
C VAL A 90 -18.06 2.25 7.00
N THR A 91 -17.01 2.77 7.65
CA THR A 91 -17.14 3.82 8.65
C THR A 91 -17.44 5.11 7.92
N SER A 92 -18.65 5.62 8.10
CA SER A 92 -18.95 6.99 7.66
C SER A 92 -17.98 7.96 8.35
N LEU A 93 -17.52 9.00 7.65
CA LEU A 93 -16.61 10.01 8.21
C LEU A 93 -17.13 10.63 9.52
N ALA A 94 -18.46 10.68 9.70
CA ALA A 94 -19.10 11.15 10.92
C ALA A 94 -18.84 10.22 12.11
N GLN A 95 -18.85 8.90 11.88
CA GLN A 95 -18.61 7.89 12.91
C GLN A 95 -17.12 7.84 13.31
N TYR A 96 -16.22 8.05 12.35
CA TYR A 96 -14.78 8.25 12.62
C TYR A 96 -14.53 9.45 13.56
N ARG A 97 -15.35 10.50 13.46
CA ARG A 97 -15.23 11.70 14.30
C ARG A 97 -15.88 11.58 15.67
N SER A 98 -16.77 10.60 15.90
CA SER A 98 -17.52 10.48 17.15
C SER A 98 -16.85 9.61 18.21
N GLU A 99 -15.88 8.79 17.83
CA GLU A 99 -15.23 7.83 18.73
C GLU A 99 -13.88 8.37 19.21
N SER A 100 -13.64 8.32 20.52
CA SER A 100 -12.43 8.86 21.13
C SER A 100 -11.33 7.80 21.15
N LEU A 101 -10.08 8.23 20.90
CA LEU A 101 -8.92 7.34 20.91
C LEU A 101 -8.64 6.71 22.28
N ASN A 102 -8.91 7.48 23.35
CA ASN A 102 -8.76 7.10 24.75
C ASN A 102 -7.44 6.36 25.06
N PRO A 103 -6.28 6.98 24.83
CA PRO A 103 -4.98 6.36 25.04
C PRO A 103 -4.72 6.09 26.53
N ARG A 104 -4.35 4.85 26.85
CA ARG A 104 -4.08 4.39 28.23
C ARG A 104 -2.86 3.49 28.31
N LEU A 105 -1.94 3.81 29.19
CA LEU A 105 -0.89 2.89 29.63
C LEU A 105 -1.50 1.76 30.48
N ASP A 106 -1.19 0.52 30.17
CA ASP A 106 -1.70 -0.69 30.82
C ASP A 106 -0.59 -1.77 30.89
N VAL A 107 -0.77 -2.78 31.73
CA VAL A 107 0.19 -3.89 31.86
C VAL A 107 -0.47 -5.16 31.32
N ASP A 108 0.22 -5.86 30.43
CA ASP A 108 -0.28 -7.10 29.86
C ASP A 108 -0.25 -8.27 30.87
N GLY A 109 -0.76 -9.44 30.46
CA GLY A 109 -0.77 -10.63 31.32
C GLY A 109 0.62 -11.17 31.69
N ALA A 110 1.67 -10.73 30.99
CA ALA A 110 3.06 -11.11 31.25
C ALA A 110 3.82 -10.05 32.08
N GLY A 111 3.18 -8.94 32.45
CA GLY A 111 3.81 -7.87 33.23
C GLY A 111 4.50 -6.79 32.40
N THR A 112 4.29 -6.77 31.07
CA THR A 112 4.92 -5.82 30.16
C THR A 112 4.01 -4.60 29.94
N GLN A 113 4.62 -3.42 29.93
CA GLN A 113 3.92 -2.16 29.68
C GLN A 113 3.48 -2.07 28.22
N ILE A 114 2.20 -1.78 28.02
CA ILE A 114 1.58 -1.56 26.71
C ILE A 114 0.81 -0.24 26.69
N LEU A 115 0.57 0.29 25.49
CA LEU A 115 -0.31 1.45 25.27
C LEU A 115 -1.57 0.97 24.53
N ARG A 116 -2.74 1.10 25.15
CA ARG A 116 -4.02 0.68 24.59
C ARG A 116 -4.77 1.88 23.97
N LEU A 117 -5.36 1.67 22.81
CA LEU A 117 -6.20 2.63 22.10
C LEU A 117 -7.54 1.96 21.77
N ASP A 118 -8.64 2.67 21.96
CA ASP A 118 -9.99 2.08 21.82
C ASP A 118 -10.46 2.02 20.36
N LEU A 119 -9.79 2.73 19.44
CA LEU A 119 -10.13 2.73 18.02
C LEU A 119 -9.50 1.56 17.26
N GLY A 120 -10.18 1.16 16.17
CA GLY A 120 -9.70 0.16 15.23
C GLY A 120 -8.37 0.54 14.57
N PHE A 121 -7.69 -0.46 14.00
CA PHE A 121 -6.33 -0.36 13.49
C PHE A 121 -6.07 0.84 12.57
N ALA A 122 -6.96 1.11 11.61
CA ALA A 122 -6.72 2.18 10.64
C ALA A 122 -6.70 3.58 11.27
N ALA A 123 -7.61 3.84 12.21
CA ALA A 123 -7.70 5.12 12.91
C ALA A 123 -6.54 5.29 13.88
N SER A 124 -6.27 4.26 14.68
CA SER A 124 -5.15 4.22 15.62
C SER A 124 -3.80 4.35 14.91
N TRP A 125 -3.62 3.72 13.74
CA TRP A 125 -2.42 3.86 12.93
C TRP A 125 -2.18 5.31 12.49
N ALA A 126 -3.22 5.99 12.01
CA ALA A 126 -3.13 7.39 11.60
C ALA A 126 -2.77 8.29 12.79
N ALA A 127 -3.48 8.13 13.91
CA ALA A 127 -3.25 8.92 15.12
C ALA A 127 -1.84 8.71 15.71
N VAL A 128 -1.36 7.46 15.78
CA VAL A 128 0.00 7.18 16.27
C VAL A 128 1.07 7.73 15.34
N THR A 129 0.86 7.68 14.02
CA THR A 129 1.81 8.28 13.06
C THR A 129 1.92 9.80 13.26
N GLU A 130 0.79 10.47 13.50
CA GLU A 130 0.73 11.89 13.80
C GLU A 130 1.42 12.22 15.13
N ALA A 131 1.12 11.47 16.20
CA ALA A 131 1.75 11.62 17.50
C ALA A 131 3.28 11.39 17.45
N LEU A 132 3.74 10.39 16.71
CA LEU A 132 5.16 10.15 16.50
C LEU A 132 5.83 11.33 15.78
N SER A 133 5.15 11.89 14.77
CA SER A 133 5.64 13.06 14.02
C SER A 133 5.69 14.34 14.87
N ALA A 134 4.82 14.45 15.88
CA ALA A 134 4.80 15.55 16.84
C ALA A 134 5.76 15.34 18.04
N SER A 135 6.23 14.12 18.25
CA SER A 135 7.16 13.77 19.33
C SER A 135 8.62 13.99 18.95
N ASP A 136 9.51 14.00 19.95
CA ASP A 136 10.97 13.99 19.74
C ASP A 136 11.51 12.61 19.31
N LEU A 137 10.65 11.60 19.13
CA LEU A 137 11.07 10.26 18.72
C LEU A 137 11.41 10.23 17.22
N LYS A 138 12.57 9.69 16.89
CA LYS A 138 13.03 9.59 15.49
C LYS A 138 12.44 8.37 14.80
N LEU A 139 11.38 8.58 14.02
CA LEU A 139 10.79 7.56 13.14
C LEU A 139 11.65 7.38 11.89
N ILE A 140 12.23 6.18 11.69
CA ILE A 140 13.10 5.87 10.54
C ILE A 140 12.35 5.20 9.39
N ASP A 141 11.35 4.37 9.70
CA ASP A 141 10.52 3.66 8.72
C ASP A 141 9.19 3.23 9.35
N LEU A 142 8.22 2.84 8.53
CA LEU A 142 6.94 2.29 8.97
C LEU A 142 6.43 1.24 7.97
N ASN A 143 5.87 0.16 8.51
CA ASN A 143 5.19 -0.86 7.74
C ASN A 143 3.76 -1.07 8.28
N ARG A 144 2.79 -0.49 7.58
CA ARG A 144 1.36 -0.60 7.93
C ARG A 144 0.82 -2.03 7.80
N SER A 145 1.38 -2.84 6.91
CA SER A 145 0.90 -4.22 6.71
C SER A 145 1.25 -5.14 7.88
N THR A 146 2.39 -4.91 8.53
CA THR A 146 2.83 -5.63 9.73
C THR A 146 2.48 -4.91 11.03
N GLY A 147 1.98 -3.67 10.95
CA GLY A 147 1.67 -2.84 12.10
C GLY A 147 2.93 -2.39 12.85
N THR A 148 4.04 -2.10 12.16
CA THR A 148 5.33 -1.84 12.79
C THR A 148 5.85 -0.44 12.46
N TYR A 149 6.22 0.33 13.48
CA TYR A 149 7.02 1.54 13.34
C TYR A 149 8.45 1.25 13.78
N PHE A 150 9.42 1.74 13.03
CA PHE A 150 10.84 1.61 13.34
C PHE A 150 11.32 2.91 13.95
N LEU A 151 11.74 2.86 15.22
CA LEU A 151 12.13 4.03 16.00
C LEU A 151 13.62 3.95 16.32
N GLU A 152 14.32 5.05 16.11
CA GLU A 152 15.70 5.22 16.57
C GLU A 152 15.66 5.93 17.93
N VAL A 153 16.17 5.25 18.96
CA VAL A 153 16.17 5.76 20.34
C VAL A 153 17.61 5.78 20.86
N GLU A 154 18.01 6.93 21.38
CA GLU A 154 19.30 7.11 22.05
C GLU A 154 19.23 6.51 23.46
N LYS A 155 19.97 5.43 23.71
CA LYS A 155 20.13 4.86 25.05
C LYS A 155 21.37 5.48 25.68
N ARG A 156 21.22 6.06 26.87
CA ARG A 156 22.37 6.37 27.73
C ARG A 156 22.85 5.07 28.33
N ASP A 157 24.07 4.68 27.97
CA ASP A 157 24.63 3.44 28.46
C ASP A 157 25.00 3.57 29.94
N VAL A 158 24.18 2.94 30.79
CA VAL A 158 24.48 2.74 32.19
C VAL A 158 24.75 1.26 32.40
N GLU A 159 25.65 0.68 31.60
CA GLU A 159 26.20 -0.63 31.91
C GLU A 159 26.82 -0.58 33.33
N ASP A 160 26.22 -1.35 34.24
CA ASP A 160 26.60 -1.40 35.67
C ASP A 160 27.98 -2.07 35.85
N ASP A 161 28.42 -2.82 34.84
CA ASP A 161 29.70 -3.53 34.80
C ASP A 161 30.89 -2.65 34.36
N ARG A 162 30.68 -1.33 34.19
CA ARG A 162 31.77 -0.40 33.85
C ARG A 162 32.86 -0.42 34.93
N SER A 163 34.05 -0.82 34.51
CA SER A 163 35.25 -0.85 35.33
C SER A 163 35.53 0.55 35.88
N TRP A 164 36.09 0.63 37.09
CA TRP A 164 36.34 1.89 37.77
C TRP A 164 37.20 2.88 36.96
N TRP A 165 38.02 2.39 36.03
CA TRP A 165 38.78 3.19 35.08
C TRP A 165 37.91 3.85 34.01
N ASP A 166 36.91 3.14 33.48
CA ASP A 166 35.96 3.67 32.49
C ASP A 166 35.04 4.72 33.11
N LYS A 167 34.73 4.61 34.42
CA LYS A 167 33.95 5.64 35.13
C LYS A 167 34.73 6.94 35.37
N LEU A 168 36.06 6.92 35.37
CA LEU A 168 36.90 8.09 35.65
C LEU A 168 37.43 8.77 34.38
N TRP A 169 37.52 8.04 33.27
CA TRP A 169 38.08 8.54 32.00
C TRP A 169 37.26 8.21 30.76
N GLY A 170 36.18 7.43 30.89
CA GLY A 170 35.34 7.04 29.76
C GLY A 170 34.41 8.16 29.33
N GLU A 171 34.28 8.36 28.02
CA GLU A 171 33.23 9.19 27.45
C GLU A 171 31.87 8.49 27.60
N GLU A 172 30.82 9.26 27.86
CA GLU A 172 29.45 8.74 27.91
C GLU A 172 29.07 8.30 26.48
N LEU A 173 29.12 7.00 26.22
CA LEU A 173 28.73 6.45 24.94
C LEU A 173 27.20 6.47 24.86
N ILE A 174 26.67 7.43 24.09
CA ILE A 174 25.28 7.42 23.67
C ILE A 174 25.18 6.35 22.58
N THR A 175 24.51 5.24 22.89
CA THR A 175 24.30 4.16 21.92
C THR A 175 22.93 4.33 21.30
N THR A 176 22.92 4.57 19.99
CA THR A 176 21.69 4.64 19.19
C THR A 176 21.23 3.23 18.84
N ALA A 177 20.03 2.84 19.28
CA ALA A 177 19.43 1.54 18.97
C ALA A 177 18.12 1.70 18.21
N THR A 178 17.84 0.75 17.30
CA THR A 178 16.56 0.67 16.59
C THR A 178 15.60 -0.21 17.36
N TYR A 179 14.39 0.29 17.61
CA TYR A 179 13.29 -0.41 18.26
C TYR A 179 12.11 -0.55 17.31
N LEU A 180 11.33 -1.61 17.50
CA LEU A 180 10.09 -1.88 16.79
C LEU A 180 8.92 -1.56 17.69
N LEU A 181 8.19 -0.48 17.40
CA LEU A 181 6.90 -0.21 18.03
C LEU A 181 5.82 -0.95 17.23
N LYS A 182 5.31 -2.04 17.80
CA LYS A 182 4.35 -2.93 17.14
C LYS A 182 2.93 -2.67 17.63
N MET A 183 2.04 -2.35 16.70
CA MET A 183 0.61 -2.19 16.91
C MET A 183 -0.11 -3.51 16.58
N ASN A 184 -0.76 -4.08 17.59
CA ASN A 184 -1.50 -5.33 17.47
C ASN A 184 -3.00 -5.08 17.67
N ARG A 185 -3.82 -5.80 16.90
CA ARG A 185 -5.29 -5.73 17.02
C ARG A 185 -5.76 -6.50 18.25
N SER A 186 -6.81 -5.99 18.88
CA SER A 186 -7.48 -6.58 20.02
C SER A 186 -9.00 -6.52 19.84
N ARG A 187 -9.76 -7.16 20.73
CA ARG A 187 -11.23 -7.08 20.72
C ARG A 187 -11.78 -5.69 21.08
N GLN A 188 -10.94 -4.83 21.67
CA GLN A 188 -11.30 -3.50 22.16
C GLN A 188 -10.42 -2.43 21.52
N GLY A 189 -10.16 -2.53 20.22
CA GLY A 189 -9.28 -1.62 19.49
C GLY A 189 -7.89 -2.21 19.28
N VAL A 190 -6.84 -1.49 19.66
CA VAL A 190 -5.44 -1.91 19.46
C VAL A 190 -4.60 -1.71 20.72
N TYR A 191 -3.45 -2.37 20.75
CA TYR A 191 -2.40 -2.09 21.71
C TYR A 191 -1.03 -1.99 21.04
N LEU A 192 -0.16 -1.15 21.61
CA LEU A 192 1.22 -1.00 21.17
C LEU A 192 2.17 -1.60 22.20
N SER A 193 3.19 -2.28 21.70
CA SER A 193 4.30 -2.87 22.45
C SER A 193 5.63 -2.47 21.82
N LEU A 194 6.68 -2.30 22.62
CA LEU A 194 8.02 -1.99 22.13
C LEU A 194 8.90 -3.25 22.14
N LEU A 195 9.59 -3.50 21.03
CA LEU A 195 10.47 -4.64 20.85
C LEU A 195 11.86 -4.20 20.38
N THR A 196 12.89 -4.97 20.72
CA THR A 196 14.25 -4.80 20.17
C THR A 196 14.41 -5.49 18.82
N ASP A 197 13.66 -6.57 18.60
CA ASP A 197 13.64 -7.34 17.35
C ASP A 197 12.25 -7.96 17.13
N ALA A 198 12.12 -8.92 16.21
CA ALA A 198 10.83 -9.49 15.84
C ALA A 198 10.07 -10.14 17.00
N ASP A 199 10.79 -10.71 17.98
CA ASP A 199 10.24 -11.59 19.01
C ASP A 199 10.68 -11.21 20.44
N THR A 200 11.60 -10.25 20.59
CA THR A 200 12.13 -9.82 21.89
C THR A 200 11.57 -8.47 22.33
N LEU A 201 10.93 -8.43 23.49
CA LEU A 201 10.44 -7.19 24.11
C LEU A 201 11.60 -6.30 24.57
N ALA A 202 11.41 -4.99 24.47
CA ALA A 202 12.36 -4.02 24.98
C ALA A 202 12.36 -3.97 26.51
N GLU A 203 13.45 -3.44 27.08
CA GLU A 203 13.57 -3.20 28.51
C GLU A 203 12.45 -2.26 29.02
N SER A 204 12.04 -2.45 30.27
CA SER A 204 10.85 -1.80 30.83
C SER A 204 10.99 -0.27 30.94
N ASP A 205 12.20 0.22 31.21
CA ASP A 205 12.53 1.64 31.35
C ASP A 205 12.39 2.37 30.00
N VAL A 206 12.96 1.82 28.93
CA VAL A 206 12.86 2.36 27.57
C VAL A 206 11.42 2.27 27.07
N THR A 207 10.75 1.14 27.33
CA THR A 207 9.35 0.93 26.95
C THR A 207 8.43 1.96 27.60
N GLU A 208 8.56 2.17 28.90
CA GLU A 208 7.76 3.18 29.61
C GLU A 208 8.01 4.58 29.06
N ALA A 209 9.28 4.96 28.85
CA ALA A 209 9.64 6.28 28.34
C ALA A 209 9.04 6.55 26.95
N VAL A 210 9.19 5.60 26.02
CA VAL A 210 8.67 5.72 24.65
C VAL A 210 7.15 5.76 24.64
N LEU A 211 6.48 4.82 25.31
CA LEU A 211 5.02 4.74 25.30
C LEU A 211 4.38 5.94 25.99
N LYS A 212 4.98 6.48 27.05
CA LYS A 212 4.52 7.69 27.74
C LYS A 212 4.67 8.94 26.88
N SER A 213 5.76 9.05 26.12
CA SER A 213 5.94 10.14 25.14
C SER A 213 4.82 10.14 24.10
N ILE A 214 4.51 8.96 23.54
CA ILE A 214 3.43 8.79 22.55
C ILE A 214 2.07 9.07 23.17
N GLU A 215 1.78 8.52 24.37
CA GLU A 215 0.51 8.76 25.08
C GLU A 215 0.25 10.26 25.29
N LEU A 216 1.28 11.02 25.64
CA LEU A 216 1.18 12.46 25.86
C LEU A 216 0.79 13.20 24.57
N GLN A 217 1.40 12.84 23.44
CA GLN A 217 1.06 13.42 22.14
C GLN A 217 -0.34 13.04 21.67
N LEU A 218 -0.83 11.84 22.00
CA LEU A 218 -2.18 11.40 21.64
C LEU A 218 -3.30 12.06 22.46
N LYS A 219 -2.95 12.68 23.60
CA LYS A 219 -3.89 13.43 24.45
C LYS A 219 -3.88 14.94 24.19
N SER A 220 -2.90 15.42 23.42
CA SER A 220 -2.73 16.83 23.00
C SER A 220 -3.75 17.19 21.94
#